data_AF-A0A845BIS1-F1
#
_entry.id   AF-A0A845BIS1-F1
#
_cell.length_a   1.000
_cell.length_b   1.000
_cell.length_c   1.000
_cell.angle_alpha   90.00
_cell.angle_beta   90.00
_cell.angle_gamma   90.00
#
_symmetry.space_group_name_H-M   'P 1'
#
loop_
_entity.id
_entity.type
_entity.pdbx_description
1 polymer ?
#
loop_
_entity_poly.entity_id
_entity_poly.type
_entity_poly.pdbx_seq_one_letter_code
_entity_poly.pdbx_strand_id
1 'polypeptide(L)'
;MYDCQTDNYTDFDAPAPAVLRPASSLNGVLHAHSLHADTHGALASLAAHAAMLGYIPRHKGTSLLISDVSLDDALAINSRFAAQLVISCELRQDPPARHR
;
A
#
# COMPACT_ATOMS: atom_id res chain seq x y z
N MET A 1 47.00 36.61 -17.36
CA MET A 1 46.74 35.54 -16.38
C MET A 1 45.55 35.99 -15.57
N TYR A 2 44.40 35.36 -15.78
CA TYR A 2 43.21 35.56 -14.96
C TYR A 2 43.09 34.32 -14.05
N ASP A 3 43.02 34.57 -12.75
CA ASP A 3 42.80 33.55 -11.72
C ASP A 3 41.34 33.09 -11.79
N CYS A 4 41.12 31.87 -12.27
CA CYS A 4 39.79 31.26 -12.35
C CYS A 4 39.36 30.55 -11.05
N GLN A 5 39.91 30.94 -9.88
CA GLN A 5 39.79 30.15 -8.64
C GLN A 5 38.81 30.69 -7.59
N THR A 6 37.77 31.42 -7.99
CA THR A 6 36.72 31.80 -7.03
C THR A 6 35.32 31.92 -7.62
N ASP A 7 34.88 30.92 -8.38
CA ASP A 7 33.44 30.69 -8.55
C ASP A 7 32.97 29.73 -7.45
N ASN A 8 32.66 30.29 -6.29
CA ASN A 8 31.84 29.62 -5.28
C ASN A 8 30.40 29.53 -5.80
N TYR A 9 30.08 28.44 -6.49
CA TYR A 9 28.71 28.06 -6.83
C TYR A 9 27.98 27.52 -5.59
N THR A 10 27.59 28.42 -4.68
CA THR A 10 26.64 28.13 -3.59
C THR A 10 25.30 28.79 -3.91
N ASP A 11 24.69 28.38 -5.02
CA ASP A 11 23.33 28.83 -5.40
C ASP A 11 22.42 27.65 -5.78
N PHE A 12 22.70 26.47 -5.20
CA PHE A 12 21.73 25.40 -5.10
C PHE A 12 21.17 25.39 -3.67
N ASP A 13 20.53 26.49 -3.27
CA ASP A 13 19.53 26.42 -2.22
C ASP A 13 18.33 25.65 -2.79
N ALA A 14 18.43 24.32 -2.77
CA ALA A 14 17.26 23.49 -2.93
C ALA A 14 16.31 23.86 -1.79
N PRO A 15 15.08 24.33 -2.06
CA PRO A 15 14.13 24.57 -0.99
C PRO A 15 14.02 23.27 -0.21
N ALA A 16 14.23 23.35 1.11
CA ALA A 16 14.09 22.21 2.00
C ALA A 16 12.80 21.47 1.59
N PRO A 17 12.84 20.15 1.34
CA PRO A 17 11.65 19.45 0.89
C PRO A 17 10.62 19.72 1.97
N ALA A 18 9.59 20.49 1.61
CA ALA A 18 8.40 20.58 2.43
C ALA A 18 8.06 19.12 2.73
N VAL A 19 7.95 18.78 4.01
CA VAL A 19 7.42 17.48 4.42
C VAL A 19 5.95 17.49 4.00
N LEU A 20 5.74 17.35 2.69
CA LEU A 20 4.51 16.98 2.08
C LEU A 20 4.31 15.57 2.59
N ARG A 21 3.62 15.45 3.72
CA ARG A 21 2.95 14.21 4.09
C ARG A 21 2.34 13.66 2.79
N PRO A 22 2.59 12.40 2.40
CA PRO A 22 2.11 11.90 1.13
C PRO A 22 0.60 12.15 1.07
N ALA A 23 0.18 13.10 0.23
CA ALA A 23 -1.20 13.58 0.13
C ALA A 23 -2.05 12.62 -0.70
N SER A 24 -1.84 11.33 -0.48
CA SER A 24 -2.38 10.26 -1.30
C SER A 24 -2.34 8.98 -0.50
N SER A 25 -3.39 8.76 0.29
CA SER A 25 -3.68 7.44 0.83
C SER A 25 -3.99 6.53 -0.34
N LEU A 26 -3.00 5.75 -0.78
CA LEU A 26 -3.24 4.66 -1.71
C LEU A 26 -4.24 3.71 -1.05
N ASN A 27 -5.43 3.64 -1.64
CA ASN A 27 -6.50 2.78 -1.18
C ASN A 27 -6.98 1.92 -2.34
N GLY A 28 -7.54 0.76 -2.02
CA GLY A 28 -7.87 -0.16 -3.09
C GLY A 28 -8.55 -1.43 -2.65
N VAL A 29 -8.59 -2.38 -3.58
CA VAL A 29 -9.27 -3.65 -3.37
C VAL A 29 -8.23 -4.73 -3.15
N LEU A 30 -8.32 -5.40 -2.01
CA LEU A 30 -7.53 -6.57 -1.67
C LEU A 30 -8.33 -7.83 -2.00
N HIS A 31 -7.71 -8.71 -2.76
CA HIS A 31 -8.19 -10.03 -3.10
C HIS A 31 -7.26 -11.06 -2.47
N ALA A 32 -7.81 -11.98 -1.69
CA ALA A 32 -7.09 -13.12 -1.16
C ALA A 32 -7.73 -14.41 -1.66
N HIS A 33 -6.91 -15.38 -2.03
CA HIS A 33 -7.38 -16.71 -2.42
C HIS A 33 -6.56 -17.82 -1.76
N SER A 34 -7.28 -18.90 -1.47
CA SER A 34 -6.74 -20.13 -0.88
C SER A 34 -6.25 -21.05 -2.00
N LEU A 35 -4.98 -21.48 -1.97
CA LEU A 35 -4.44 -22.43 -2.94
C LEU A 35 -4.84 -23.88 -2.65
N HIS A 36 -5.09 -24.20 -1.38
CA HIS A 36 -5.41 -25.56 -0.93
C HIS A 36 -6.75 -25.56 -0.18
N ALA A 37 -7.42 -26.72 -0.13
CA ALA A 37 -8.66 -26.86 0.64
C ALA A 37 -8.42 -26.65 2.15
N ASP A 38 -7.25 -27.03 2.65
CA ASP A 38 -6.87 -26.90 4.07
C ASP A 38 -6.62 -25.45 4.52
N THR A 39 -6.38 -24.53 3.59
CA THR A 39 -6.16 -23.10 3.91
C THR A 39 -7.48 -22.30 4.05
N HIS A 40 -8.63 -22.98 4.11
CA HIS A 40 -9.92 -22.34 4.40
C HIS A 40 -9.94 -21.61 5.75
N GLY A 41 -9.27 -22.17 6.77
CA GLY A 41 -9.12 -21.53 8.08
C GLY A 41 -8.34 -20.22 8.03
N ALA A 42 -7.39 -20.10 7.09
CA ALA A 42 -6.61 -18.88 6.89
C ALA A 42 -7.47 -17.75 6.30
N LEU A 43 -8.39 -18.05 5.37
CA LEU A 43 -9.33 -17.05 4.85
C LEU A 43 -10.29 -16.54 5.92
N ALA A 44 -10.81 -17.43 6.77
CA ALA A 44 -11.67 -17.03 7.89
C ALA A 44 -10.90 -16.17 8.90
N SER A 45 -9.64 -16.50 9.19
CA SER A 45 -8.76 -15.72 10.05
C SER A 45 -8.45 -14.35 9.46
N LEU A 46 -8.23 -14.27 8.15
CA LEU A 46 -8.03 -13.02 7.43
C LEU A 46 -9.30 -12.14 7.48
N ALA A 47 -10.48 -12.72 7.27
CA ALA A 47 -11.75 -12.01 7.37
C ALA A 47 -11.97 -11.43 8.77
N ALA A 48 -11.72 -12.23 9.82
CA ALA A 48 -11.80 -11.75 11.20
C ALA A 48 -10.80 -10.62 11.47
N HIS A 49 -9.57 -10.74 10.95
CA HIS A 49 -8.56 -9.70 11.08
C HIS A 49 -8.97 -8.39 10.39
N ALA A 50 -9.46 -8.48 9.16
CA ALA A 50 -9.96 -7.33 8.41
C ALA A 50 -11.14 -6.64 9.11
N ALA A 51 -12.07 -7.42 9.68
CA ALA A 51 -13.18 -6.88 10.46
C ALA A 51 -12.71 -6.14 11.72
N MET A 52 -11.66 -6.62 12.39
CA MET A 52 -11.05 -5.92 13.53
C MET A 52 -10.41 -4.58 13.13
N LEU A 53 -9.89 -4.49 11.89
CA LEU A 53 -9.37 -3.25 11.32
C LEU A 53 -10.49 -2.31 10.83
N GLY A 54 -11.76 -2.72 10.92
CA GLY A 54 -12.92 -1.92 10.51
C GLY A 54 -13.38 -2.15 9.06
N TYR A 55 -12.77 -3.09 8.35
CA TYR A 55 -13.16 -3.42 6.97
C TYR A 55 -14.35 -4.39 6.92
N ILE A 56 -15.02 -4.42 5.76
CA ILE A 56 -16.13 -5.36 5.49
C ILE A 56 -15.66 -6.43 4.50
N PRO A 57 -15.14 -7.57 4.99
CA PRO A 57 -14.72 -8.66 4.13
C PRO A 57 -15.91 -9.33 3.43
N ARG A 58 -15.79 -9.59 2.13
CA ARG A 58 -16.76 -10.32 1.32
C ARG A 58 -16.19 -11.67 0.90
N HIS A 59 -16.75 -12.75 1.42
CA HIS A 59 -16.40 -14.11 1.01
C HIS A 59 -17.07 -14.49 -0.31
N LYS A 60 -16.31 -15.11 -1.21
CA LYS A 60 -16.78 -15.74 -2.45
C LYS A 60 -16.10 -17.09 -2.62
N GLY A 61 -16.68 -18.14 -2.03
CA GLY A 61 -16.12 -19.50 -2.08
C GLY A 61 -14.72 -19.54 -1.45
N THR A 62 -13.72 -19.91 -2.26
CA THR A 62 -12.30 -20.00 -1.88
C THR A 62 -11.54 -18.66 -1.98
N SER A 63 -12.26 -17.54 -2.05
CA SER A 63 -11.69 -16.20 -2.14
C SER A 63 -12.34 -15.23 -1.16
N LEU A 64 -11.59 -14.20 -0.79
CA LEU A 64 -12.00 -13.10 0.05
C LEU A 64 -11.67 -11.77 -0.64
N LEU A 65 -12.61 -10.84 -0.60
CA LEU A 65 -12.46 -9.49 -1.17
C LEU A 65 -12.68 -8.45 -0.08
N ILE A 66 -11.77 -7.48 0.02
CA ILE A 66 -11.84 -6.37 0.98
C ILE A 66 -11.65 -5.07 0.19
N SER A 67 -12.59 -4.13 0.33
CA SER A 67 -12.56 -2.83 -0.33
C SER A 67 -11.90 -1.76 0.54
N ASP A 68 -11.45 -0.69 -0.10
CA ASP A 68 -10.90 0.52 0.51
C ASP A 68 -9.71 0.28 1.46
N VAL A 69 -8.95 -0.80 1.21
CA VAL A 69 -7.79 -1.18 2.01
C VAL A 69 -6.65 -0.21 1.75
N SER A 70 -6.10 0.36 2.82
CA SER A 70 -4.91 1.22 2.75
C SER A 70 -3.66 0.42 2.35
N LEU A 71 -2.66 1.08 1.75
CA LEU A 71 -1.38 0.43 1.46
C LEU A 71 -0.75 -0.21 2.71
N ASP A 72 -0.77 0.50 3.85
CA ASP A 72 -0.16 0.03 5.10
C ASP A 72 -0.85 -1.24 5.61
N ASP A 73 -2.19 -1.26 5.58
CA ASP A 73 -2.96 -2.44 5.97
C ASP A 73 -2.79 -3.59 4.98
N ALA A 74 -2.72 -3.29 3.68
CA ALA A 74 -2.48 -4.31 2.65
C ALA A 74 -1.12 -5.01 2.85
N LEU A 75 -0.08 -4.25 3.18
CA LEU A 75 1.25 -4.79 3.49
C LEU A 75 1.25 -5.58 4.81
N ALA A 76 0.57 -5.08 5.84
CA ALA A 76 0.43 -5.79 7.11
C ALA A 76 -0.32 -7.13 6.93
N ILE A 77 -1.44 -7.11 6.19
CA ILE A 77 -2.20 -8.31 5.83
C ILE A 77 -1.31 -9.28 5.02
N ASN A 78 -0.61 -8.78 4.01
CA ASN A 78 0.26 -9.62 3.19
C ASN A 78 1.36 -10.29 4.02
N SER A 79 2.09 -9.53 4.84
CA SER A 79 3.16 -10.08 5.68
C SER A 79 2.65 -11.17 6.65
N ARG A 80 1.41 -11.05 7.15
CA ARG A 80 0.83 -11.99 8.09
C ARG A 80 0.30 -13.27 7.43
N PHE A 81 -0.25 -13.17 6.22
CA PHE A 81 -1.01 -14.26 5.59
C PHE A 81 -0.40 -14.81 4.29
N ALA A 82 0.65 -14.19 3.74
CA ALA A 82 1.27 -14.61 2.47
C ALA A 82 1.84 -16.04 2.48
N ALA A 83 2.14 -16.60 3.66
CA ALA A 83 2.59 -17.99 3.78
C ALA A 83 1.47 -19.02 3.49
N GLN A 84 0.20 -18.61 3.59
CA GLN A 84 -0.97 -19.50 3.51
C GLN A 84 -1.94 -19.10 2.39
N LEU A 85 -1.95 -17.83 2.01
CA LEU A 85 -2.87 -17.26 1.03
C LEU A 85 -2.09 -16.53 -0.05
N VAL A 86 -2.61 -16.57 -1.26
CA VAL A 86 -2.15 -15.67 -2.32
C VAL A 86 -2.97 -14.40 -2.22
N ILE A 87 -2.27 -13.28 -2.09
CA ILE A 87 -2.86 -11.96 -1.87
C ILE A 87 -2.46 -11.07 -3.04
N SER A 88 -3.46 -10.47 -3.69
CA SER A 88 -3.29 -9.41 -4.67
C SER A 88 -4.02 -8.17 -4.19
N CYS A 89 -3.45 -7.00 -4.42
CA CYS A 89 -4.07 -5.74 -4.06
C CYS A 89 -3.93 -4.75 -5.21
N GLU A 90 -5.04 -4.19 -5.65
CA GLU A 90 -5.09 -3.13 -6.65
C GLU A 90 -5.30 -1.80 -5.94
N LEU A 91 -4.24 -1.01 -5.81
CA LEU A 91 -4.27 0.30 -5.17
C LEU A 91 -4.44 1.41 -6.19
N ARG A 92 -5.25 2.41 -5.84
CA ARG A 92 -5.47 3.62 -6.62
C ARG A 92 -5.15 4.82 -5.76
N GLN A 93 -4.73 5.89 -6.42
CA GLN A 93 -4.54 7.18 -5.79
C GLN A 93 -5.77 8.05 -6.08
N ASP A 94 -6.44 8.54 -5.04
CA ASP A 94 -7.56 9.48 -5.17
C ASP A 94 -7.26 10.78 -4.39
N PRO A 95 -7.19 11.95 -5.05
CA PRO A 95 -7.30 12.17 -6.49
C PRO A 95 -6.12 11.60 -7.28
N PRO A 96 -6.30 11.24 -8.57
CA PRO A 96 -5.23 10.70 -9.40
C PRO A 96 -4.04 11.65 -9.41
N ALA A 97 -2.82 11.08 -9.43
CA ALA A 97 -1.58 11.84 -9.43
C ALA A 97 -1.62 12.93 -10.52
N ARG A 98 -1.70 14.18 -10.10
CA ARG A 98 -1.65 15.32 -11.02
C ARG A 98 -0.17 15.59 -11.30
N HIS A 99 0.30 15.21 -12.49
CA HIS A 99 1.54 15.77 -13.02
C HIS A 99 1.32 17.26 -13.27
N ARG A 100 2.04 18.11 -12.53
CA ARG A 100 2.17 19.54 -12.81
C ARG A 100 3.54 19.79 -13.43
#